data_AF-A0A552ZNA9-F1
#
_entry.id   AF-A0A552ZNA9-F1
#
_cell.length_a   1.000
_cell.length_b   1.000
_cell.length_c   1.000
_cell.angle_alpha   90.00
_cell.angle_beta   90.00
_cell.angle_gamma   90.00
#
_symmetry.space_group_name_H-M   'P 1'
#
loop_
_entity.id
_entity.type
_entity.pdbx_description
1 polymer ?
#
loop_
_entity_poly.entity_id
_entity_poly.type
_entity_poly.pdbx_seq_one_letter_code
_entity_poly.pdbx_strand_id
1 'polypeptide(L)'
;MNLSDRLVAHLHSQPPGQPVAVDSLASELGTTVEEILSAATDLEQRRHGDKHLVTLVSKTADGDAPRYYVACTPIALNDEPEAR
;
A
#
# COMPACT_ATOMS: atom_id res chain seq x y z
N MET A 1 4.97 -5.19 -19.17
CA MET A 1 4.38 -4.29 -18.15
C MET A 1 4.86 -4.79 -16.79
N ASN A 2 5.55 -3.96 -16.00
CA ASN A 2 6.17 -4.38 -14.73
C ASN A 2 5.12 -4.43 -13.61
N LEU A 3 5.40 -5.18 -12.54
CA LEU A 3 4.49 -5.33 -11.40
C LEU A 3 4.10 -3.99 -10.77
N SER A 4 5.06 -3.07 -10.61
CA SER A 4 4.82 -1.71 -10.10
C SER A 4 3.81 -0.93 -10.95
N ASP A 5 3.88 -1.09 -12.27
CA ASP A 5 2.97 -0.41 -13.22
C ASP A 5 1.55 -0.98 -13.13
N ARG A 6 1.44 -2.31 -13.00
CA ARG A 6 0.17 -3.01 -12.75
C ARG A 6 -0.43 -2.62 -11.40
N LEU A 7 0.41 -2.48 -10.37
CA LEU A 7 0.00 -2.07 -9.03
C LEU A 7 -0.57 -0.64 -9.04
N VAL A 8 0.14 0.32 -9.64
CA VAL A 8 -0.33 1.70 -9.78
C VAL A 8 -1.62 1.76 -10.60
N ALA A 9 -1.69 1.03 -11.72
CA ALA A 9 -2.90 0.98 -12.54
C ALA A 9 -4.11 0.41 -11.78
N HIS A 10 -3.90 -0.62 -10.96
CA HIS A 10 -4.94 -1.18 -10.11
C HIS A 10 -5.37 -0.18 -9.02
N LEU A 11 -4.43 0.49 -8.37
CA LEU A 11 -4.78 1.47 -7.33
C LEU A 11 -5.46 2.72 -7.89
N HIS A 12 -5.14 3.12 -9.13
CA HIS A 12 -5.84 4.18 -9.85
C HIS A 12 -7.27 3.81 -10.30
N SER A 13 -7.60 2.51 -10.39
CA SER A 13 -8.97 2.08 -10.67
C SER A 13 -9.83 2.04 -9.40
N GLN A 14 -9.22 2.12 -8.22
CA GLN A 14 -9.91 2.22 -6.94
C GLN A 14 -10.23 3.67 -6.58
N PRO A 15 -11.21 3.91 -5.70
CA PRO A 15 -11.46 5.23 -5.14
C PRO A 15 -10.20 5.81 -4.48
N PRO A 16 -9.90 7.11 -4.68
CA PRO A 16 -8.76 7.76 -4.04
C PRO A 16 -8.92 7.72 -2.51
N GLY A 17 -7.85 7.42 -1.78
CA GLY A 17 -7.86 7.31 -0.32
C GLY A 17 -8.34 5.96 0.23
N GLN A 18 -8.76 5.01 -0.62
CA GLN A 18 -9.14 3.69 -0.15
C GLN A 18 -7.89 2.78 -0.02
N PRO A 19 -7.51 2.36 1.20
CA PRO A 19 -6.46 1.37 1.38
C PRO A 19 -6.90 0.01 0.84
N VAL A 20 -6.06 -0.60 0.00
CA VAL A 20 -6.26 -1.96 -0.51
C VAL A 20 -5.32 -2.90 0.22
N ALA A 21 -5.84 -4.05 0.67
CA ALA A 21 -5.04 -5.04 1.37
C ALA A 21 -4.05 -5.72 0.40
N VAL A 22 -2.79 -5.87 0.84
CA VAL A 22 -1.72 -6.45 0.02
C VAL A 22 -1.98 -7.93 -0.31
N ASP A 23 -2.62 -8.68 0.60
CA ASP A 23 -3.02 -10.07 0.34
C ASP A 23 -4.00 -10.16 -0.84
N SER A 24 -4.94 -9.22 -0.91
CA SER A 24 -5.96 -9.18 -1.96
C SER A 24 -5.31 -8.81 -3.29
N LEU A 25 -4.41 -7.83 -3.30
CA LEU A 25 -3.61 -7.47 -4.47
C LEU A 25 -2.75 -8.62 -4.98
N ALA A 26 -2.11 -9.37 -4.09
CA ALA A 26 -1.31 -10.53 -4.44
C ALA A 26 -2.18 -11.58 -5.15
N SER A 27 -3.38 -11.84 -4.61
CA SER A 27 -4.34 -12.75 -5.22
C SER A 27 -4.84 -12.26 -6.59
N GLU A 28 -5.25 -11.00 -6.70
CA GLU A 28 -5.80 -10.41 -7.93
C GLU A 28 -4.75 -10.25 -9.04
N LEU A 29 -3.51 -9.89 -8.69
CA LEU A 29 -2.42 -9.71 -9.65
C LEU A 29 -1.69 -11.02 -9.97
N GLY A 30 -1.99 -12.11 -9.26
CA GLY A 30 -1.39 -13.43 -9.45
C GLY A 30 0.08 -13.46 -9.05
N THR A 31 0.42 -12.87 -7.91
CA THR A 31 1.80 -12.72 -7.40
C THR A 31 1.81 -12.98 -5.88
N THR A 32 2.97 -12.82 -5.23
CA THR A 32 3.11 -13.01 -3.78
C THR A 32 2.99 -11.68 -3.04
N VAL A 33 2.64 -11.77 -1.74
CA VAL A 33 2.64 -10.63 -0.83
C VAL A 33 4.02 -9.95 -0.82
N GLU A 34 5.11 -10.73 -0.79
CA GLU A 34 6.48 -10.21 -0.79
C GLU A 34 6.80 -9.39 -2.04
N GLU A 35 6.36 -9.84 -3.21
CA GLU A 35 6.55 -9.10 -4.47
C GLU A 35 5.76 -7.79 -4.48
N ILE A 36 4.52 -7.78 -3.98
CA ILE A 36 3.72 -6.55 -3.85
C ILE A 36 4.36 -5.59 -2.84
N LEU A 37 4.83 -6.09 -1.70
CA LEU A 37 5.51 -5.26 -0.69
C LEU A 37 6.78 -4.64 -1.25
N SER A 38 7.59 -5.43 -1.97
CA SER A 38 8.79 -4.95 -2.63
C SER A 38 8.47 -3.87 -3.68
N ALA A 39 7.45 -4.11 -4.52
CA ALA A 39 7.01 -3.15 -5.52
C ALA A 39 6.43 -1.86 -4.91
N ALA A 40 5.63 -1.97 -3.84
CA ALA A 40 5.07 -0.83 -3.12
C ALA A 40 6.16 -0.01 -2.42
N THR A 41 7.14 -0.67 -1.81
CA THR A 41 8.30 -0.04 -1.18
C THR A 41 9.16 0.69 -2.21
N ASP A 42 9.43 0.07 -3.37
CA ASP A 42 10.16 0.72 -4.47
C ASP A 42 9.41 1.95 -4.99
N LEU A 43 8.08 1.87 -5.13
CA LEU A 43 7.23 2.99 -5.54
C LEU A 43 7.16 4.12 -4.51
N GLU A 44 7.14 3.79 -3.21
CA GLU A 44 7.19 4.76 -2.12
C GLU A 44 8.56 5.46 -2.07
N GLN A 45 9.65 4.72 -2.32
CA GLN A 45 11.03 5.22 -2.28
C GLN A 45 11.49 5.89 -3.57
N ARG A 46 10.79 5.71 -4.70
CA ARG A 46 11.10 6.35 -5.99
C ARG A 46 10.89 7.86 -5.90
N ARG A 47 11.88 8.50 -5.29
CA ARG A 47 11.93 9.91 -4.97
C ARG A 47 12.62 10.66 -6.12
N HIS A 48 11.85 10.98 -7.17
CA HIS A 48 12.24 12.02 -8.13
C HIS A 48 10.99 12.79 -8.58
N GLY A 49 10.72 13.91 -7.90
CA GLY A 49 9.72 14.90 -8.33
C GLY A 49 8.30 14.65 -7.81
N ASP A 50 8.05 15.08 -6.58
CA ASP A 50 6.77 15.66 -6.13
C ASP A 50 5.48 14.82 -6.12
N LYS A 51 5.52 13.50 -6.38
CA LYS A 51 4.31 12.66 -6.27
C LYS A 51 4.59 11.41 -5.46
N HIS A 52 4.09 11.37 -4.22
CA HIS A 52 3.88 10.10 -3.52
C HIS A 52 2.97 9.24 -4.40
N LEU A 53 3.55 8.25 -5.10
CA LEU A 53 2.81 7.38 -6.02
C LEU A 53 1.94 6.40 -5.24
N VAL A 54 2.46 5.92 -4.11
CA VAL A 54 1.76 5.04 -3.18
C VAL A 54 2.19 5.34 -1.74
N THR A 55 1.41 4.85 -0.77
CA THR A 55 1.73 4.83 0.65
C THR A 55 1.46 3.42 1.17
N LEU A 56 2.48 2.82 1.79
CA LEU A 56 2.36 1.52 2.45
C LEU A 56 2.06 1.73 3.94
N VAL A 57 1.02 1.04 4.43
CA VAL A 57 0.60 1.07 5.83
C VAL A 57 0.63 -0.35 6.38
N SER A 58 1.29 -0.55 7.51
CA SER A 58 1.17 -1.78 8.29
C SER A 58 0.22 -1.55 9.47
N LYS A 59 -0.73 -2.46 9.64
CA LYS A 59 -1.57 -2.54 10.83
C LYS A 59 -1.25 -3.84 11.55
N THR A 60 -0.58 -3.72 12.69
CA THR A 60 -0.41 -4.83 13.64
C THR A 60 -1.57 -4.79 14.62
N ALA A 61 -2.47 -5.77 14.56
CA ALA A 61 -3.43 -6.00 15.64
C ALA A 61 -2.77 -6.91 16.69
N ASP A 62 -2.98 -6.62 17.97
CA ASP A 62 -2.37 -7.35 19.08
C ASP A 62 -2.67 -8.87 18.95
N GLY A 63 -1.63 -9.68 18.72
CA GLY A 63 -1.73 -11.13 18.53
C GLY A 63 -2.04 -11.66 17.12
N ASP A 64 -2.19 -10.79 16.10
CA ASP A 64 -2.42 -11.20 14.70
C ASP A 64 -1.17 -10.96 13.83
N ALA A 65 -1.09 -11.65 12.68
CA ALA A 65 -0.05 -11.37 11.68
C ALA A 65 -0.17 -9.92 11.17
N PRO A 66 0.96 -9.22 10.89
CA PRO A 66 0.91 -7.86 10.37
C PRO A 66 0.14 -7.82 9.05
N ARG A 67 -0.89 -6.98 8.98
CA ARG A 67 -1.65 -6.73 7.76
C ARG A 67 -1.11 -5.50 7.06
N TYR A 68 -0.86 -5.61 5.77
CA TYR A 68 -0.32 -4.53 4.96
C TYR A 68 -1.39 -3.99 4.02
N TYR A 69 -1.41 -2.68 3.88
CA TYR A 69 -2.33 -1.95 3.03
C TYR A 69 -1.56 -0.96 2.18
N VAL A 70 -2.02 -0.73 0.95
CA VAL A 70 -1.41 0.25 0.04
C VAL A 70 -2.48 1.14 -0.56
N ALA A 71 -2.16 2.42 -0.72
CA ALA A 71 -3.05 3.42 -1.32
C ALA A 71 -2.27 4.39 -2.21
N CYS A 72 -2.93 4.96 -3.22
CA CYS A 72 -2.33 5.96 -4.13
C CYS A 72 -2.32 7.40 -3.60
N THR A 73 -2.81 7.62 -2.38
CA THR A 73 -2.78 8.92 -1.72
C THR A 73 -2.22 8.74 -0.32
N PRO A 74 -1.48 9.73 0.22
CA PRO A 74 -1.04 9.69 1.61
C PRO A 74 -2.26 9.55 2.51
N ILE A 75 -2.36 8.41 3.19
CA ILE A 75 -3.38 8.19 4.22
C ILE A 75 -2.79 8.79 5.49
N ALA A 76 -3.40 9.86 5.99
CA ALA A 76 -3.20 10.26 7.37
C ALA A 76 -3.85 9.16 8.23
N LEU A 77 -3.06 8.19 8.68
CA LEU A 77 -3.44 7.42 9.85
C LEU A 77 -3.49 8.45 10.97
N ASN A 78 -4.67 8.71 11.52
CA ASN A 78 -4.76 9.33 12.84
C ASN A 78 -4.08 8.34 13.80
N ASP A 79 -2.76 8.48 13.94
CA ASP A 79 -2.04 8.21 15.17
C ASP A 79 -2.52 9.28 16.17
N GLU A 80 -3.78 9.18 16.61
CA GLU A 80 -4.16 9.85 17.84
C GLU A 80 -3.68 8.94 18.98
N PRO A 81 -2.65 9.34 19.77
CA PRO A 81 -2.58 8.83 21.12
C PRO A 81 -3.80 9.41 21.83
N GLU A 82 -4.86 8.63 22.03
CA GLU A 82 -5.83 8.92 23.09
C GLU A 82 -5.10 8.77 24.43
N ALA A 83 -4.25 9.75 24.74
CA ALA A 83 -3.76 10.01 26.08
C ALA A 83 -4.83 10.84 26.77
N ARG A 84 -5.80 10.16 27.40
CA ARG A 84 -6.61 10.72 28.49
C ARG A 84 -6.83 9.69 29.59
#